data_AF-A0A847IRR9-F1
#
_entry.id   AF-A0A847IRR9-F1
#
_cell.length_a   1.000
_cell.length_b   1.000
_cell.length_c   1.000
_cell.angle_alpha   90.00
_cell.angle_beta   90.00
_cell.angle_gamma   90.00
#
_symmetry.space_group_name_H-M   'P 1'
#
loop_
_entity.id
_entity.type
_entity.pdbx_description
1 polymer ?
#
loop_
_entity_poly.entity_id
_entity_poly.type
_entity_poly.pdbx_seq_one_letter_code
_entity_poly.pdbx_strand_id
1 'polypeptide(L)'
;MKKSLVFAFLSLLLVSITTRSQACTSAVITGKVTANGKPLLWKHRDTGQEQNRIAYFNTGKYAFLALVDAPDKGEEAWIGTNKAGFSIMNTASYNLKDDQEKEMDHEGKLMYRALEICANLEDFERFLDTLSRPMRVEANFGVIDASGGAAYYEVNNHSWVKVDANDPRIAPNGYLVYTNFSYTGRISQGAGYMRYITASDLFLQKSSTMDFTPQWIFSHVSRSFYHAFLGMDLCDPVFSPQNAKGWFIDQDFIPRRSSTCSIVIEGVKPGEDPLNTIMWTVMGYPPAGICIPLWVQMGSSQPSLLLGQGENNRSPLCEKAVALKHRVFSVERGNGSRYMHFSLIHNSQGTGFMQRLAVLEAELFEKYGELIASLEKEGLTGKNLAKNRVEEMYKEISVLIEEAYDRL
;
A
#
# COMPACT_ATOMS: atom_id res chain seq x y z
N MET A 1 -19.06 -53.81 11.30
CA MET A 1 -19.06 -52.49 11.97
C MET A 1 -17.77 -52.34 12.78
N LYS A 2 -16.85 -51.43 12.40
CA LYS A 2 -15.68 -50.90 13.20
C LYS A 2 -14.37 -50.62 12.44
N LYS A 3 -14.28 -50.76 11.11
CA LYS A 3 -13.06 -50.35 10.37
C LYS A 3 -13.28 -49.36 9.23
N SER A 4 -14.51 -49.17 8.76
CA SER A 4 -14.82 -48.26 7.64
C SER A 4 -15.23 -46.85 8.07
N LEU A 5 -15.37 -46.58 9.37
CA LEU A 5 -15.74 -45.27 9.92
C LEU A 5 -14.53 -44.42 10.34
N VAL A 6 -13.34 -45.01 10.44
CA VAL A 6 -12.12 -44.28 10.86
C VAL A 6 -11.46 -43.57 9.66
N PHE A 7 -11.64 -44.10 8.45
CA PHE A 7 -11.08 -43.46 7.23
C PHE A 7 -11.93 -42.31 6.68
N ALA A 8 -13.21 -42.21 7.05
CA ALA A 8 -14.07 -41.09 6.66
C ALA A 8 -13.91 -39.86 7.56
N PHE A 9 -13.28 -40.00 8.73
CA PHE A 9 -13.02 -38.90 9.65
C PHE A 9 -11.63 -38.27 9.46
N LEU A 10 -10.68 -38.97 8.82
CA LEU A 10 -9.35 -38.42 8.50
C LEU A 10 -9.31 -37.62 7.19
N SER A 11 -10.28 -37.82 6.29
CA SER A 11 -10.37 -37.08 5.04
C SER A 11 -11.12 -35.74 5.16
N LEU A 12 -11.74 -35.46 6.31
CA LEU A 12 -12.43 -34.19 6.58
C LEU A 12 -11.55 -33.13 7.26
N LEU A 13 -10.28 -33.42 7.52
CA LEU A 13 -9.33 -32.51 8.19
C LEU A 13 -8.26 -31.93 7.26
N LEU A 14 -8.60 -31.77 5.98
CA LEU A 14 -7.85 -30.96 5.01
C LEU A 14 -8.76 -29.89 4.42
N VAL A 15 -9.57 -29.25 5.27
CA VAL A 15 -9.90 -27.86 5.02
C VAL A 15 -8.59 -27.13 5.24
N SER A 16 -7.84 -26.92 4.16
CA SER A 16 -6.81 -25.91 4.11
C SER A 16 -7.46 -24.61 4.57
N ILE A 17 -7.26 -24.28 5.84
CA ILE A 17 -7.49 -22.96 6.38
C ILE A 17 -6.62 -22.08 5.50
N THR A 18 -7.23 -21.44 4.51
CA THR A 18 -6.64 -20.30 3.83
C THR A 18 -6.61 -19.21 4.88
N THR A 19 -5.58 -19.24 5.73
CA THR A 19 -5.26 -18.12 6.60
C THR A 19 -5.20 -16.93 5.68
N ARG A 20 -6.12 -15.97 5.86
CA ARG A 20 -6.11 -14.67 5.19
C ARG A 20 -4.87 -13.93 5.68
N SER A 21 -3.71 -14.35 5.20
CA SER A 21 -2.43 -13.78 5.60
C SER A 21 -2.34 -12.42 4.92
N GLN A 22 -2.60 -11.37 5.70
CA GLN A 22 -2.34 -9.99 5.32
C GLN A 22 -0.83 -9.83 5.25
N ALA A 23 -0.27 -9.78 4.05
CA ALA A 23 1.16 -9.94 3.86
C ALA A 23 1.83 -8.63 3.37
N CYS A 24 1.47 -7.49 3.94
CA CYS A 24 1.86 -6.18 3.42
C CYS A 24 3.38 -5.91 3.49
N THR A 25 3.88 -5.03 2.63
CA THR A 25 5.22 -4.41 2.70
C THR A 25 5.04 -2.90 2.82
N SER A 26 5.82 -2.23 3.65
CA SER A 26 5.66 -0.80 3.89
C SER A 26 6.96 -0.08 4.21
N ALA A 27 6.96 1.25 4.12
CA ALA A 27 8.05 2.08 4.59
C ALA A 27 7.55 3.42 5.16
N VAL A 28 8.28 3.94 6.15
CA VAL A 28 8.25 5.34 6.57
C VAL A 28 9.58 5.96 6.16
N ILE A 29 9.55 7.04 5.38
CA ILE A 29 10.72 7.73 4.85
C ILE A 29 10.66 9.17 5.34
N THR A 30 11.68 9.61 6.06
CA THR A 30 11.73 10.98 6.57
C THR A 30 12.02 11.98 5.45
N GLY A 31 11.59 13.23 5.65
CA GLY A 31 11.93 14.32 4.74
C GLY A 31 13.43 14.60 4.60
N LYS A 32 14.29 13.98 5.42
CA LYS A 32 15.76 14.16 5.35
C LYS A 32 16.38 13.53 4.10
N VAL A 33 15.68 12.58 3.47
CA VAL A 33 16.20 11.77 2.35
C VAL A 33 15.26 11.77 1.14
N THR A 34 14.19 12.56 1.16
CA THR A 34 13.25 12.66 0.03
C THR A 34 13.60 13.85 -0.86
N ALA A 35 13.32 13.72 -2.16
CA ALA A 35 13.78 14.70 -3.15
C ALA A 35 13.28 16.14 -2.89
N ASN A 36 12.09 16.29 -2.30
CA ASN A 36 11.47 17.58 -2.01
C ASN A 36 11.47 17.93 -0.51
N GLY A 37 12.05 17.09 0.34
CA GLY A 37 12.08 17.28 1.79
C GLY A 37 10.78 16.95 2.54
N LYS A 38 9.76 16.41 1.87
CA LYS A 38 8.48 16.00 2.47
C LYS A 38 8.54 14.52 2.88
N PRO A 39 8.03 14.11 4.06
CA PRO A 39 8.06 12.70 4.47
C PRO A 39 7.13 11.85 3.61
N LEU A 40 7.48 10.58 3.40
CA LEU A 40 6.67 9.61 2.66
C LEU A 40 6.24 8.45 3.56
N LEU A 41 4.96 8.07 3.45
CA LEU A 41 4.38 6.89 4.07
C LEU A 41 3.91 5.94 2.97
N TRP A 42 4.57 4.79 2.81
CA TRP A 42 4.26 3.83 1.76
C TRP A 42 3.66 2.55 2.33
N LYS A 43 2.59 2.07 1.69
CA LYS A 43 2.03 0.74 1.90
C LYS A 43 1.76 0.04 0.57
N HIS A 44 2.33 -1.15 0.42
CA HIS A 44 1.97 -2.15 -0.58
C HIS A 44 1.06 -3.18 0.09
N ARG A 45 -0.22 -3.18 -0.26
CA ARG A 45 -1.24 -3.99 0.43
C ARG A 45 -1.35 -5.35 -0.23
N ASP A 46 -1.29 -6.37 0.61
CA ASP A 46 -1.52 -7.76 0.24
C ASP A 46 -2.63 -8.35 1.10
N THR A 47 -3.73 -8.75 0.46
CA THR A 47 -4.93 -9.25 1.12
C THR A 47 -5.66 -10.27 0.22
N GLY A 48 -6.58 -11.03 0.79
CA GLY A 48 -7.56 -11.79 0.02
C GLY A 48 -8.68 -10.95 -0.58
N GLN A 49 -8.84 -9.70 -0.13
CA GLN A 49 -9.86 -8.79 -0.64
C GLN A 49 -9.36 -7.96 -1.82
N GLU A 50 -9.60 -8.45 -3.03
CA GLU A 50 -9.06 -7.88 -4.27
C GLU A 50 -9.67 -6.52 -4.61
N GLN A 51 -10.93 -6.30 -4.27
CA GLN A 51 -11.68 -5.11 -4.67
C GLN A 51 -11.61 -4.03 -3.59
N ASN A 52 -11.00 -2.91 -3.95
CA ASN A 52 -10.74 -1.77 -3.08
C ASN A 52 -11.25 -0.48 -3.71
N ARG A 53 -11.42 0.57 -2.91
CA ARG A 53 -11.78 1.90 -3.37
C ARG A 53 -11.21 2.99 -2.46
N ILE A 54 -11.14 4.21 -2.98
CA ILE A 54 -10.93 5.39 -2.16
C ILE A 54 -12.29 5.90 -1.66
N ALA A 55 -12.30 6.34 -0.41
CA ALA A 55 -13.45 6.95 0.23
C ALA A 55 -13.06 8.24 0.93
N TYR A 56 -13.93 9.25 0.84
CA TYR A 56 -13.86 10.46 1.64
C TYR A 56 -14.85 10.37 2.80
N PHE A 57 -14.39 10.71 4.00
CA PHE A 57 -15.19 10.70 5.20
C PHE A 57 -15.11 12.06 5.90
N ASN A 58 -16.23 12.49 6.48
CA ASN A 58 -16.35 13.72 7.26
C ASN A 58 -17.24 13.46 8.48
N THR A 59 -16.89 12.44 9.25
CA THR A 59 -17.68 11.89 10.36
C THR A 59 -17.17 12.33 11.74
N GLY A 60 -15.89 12.72 11.84
CA GLY A 60 -15.22 13.09 13.09
C GLY A 60 -14.70 14.53 13.11
N LYS A 61 -13.66 14.74 13.93
CA LYS A 61 -12.99 16.04 14.09
C LYS A 61 -12.27 16.47 12.80
N TYR A 62 -11.67 15.51 12.11
CA TYR A 62 -10.97 15.73 10.85
C TYR A 62 -11.62 14.92 9.72
N ALA A 63 -11.91 15.58 8.61
CA ALA A 63 -12.25 14.87 7.38
C ALA A 63 -11.00 14.18 6.82
N PHE A 64 -11.18 13.07 6.10
CA PHE A 64 -10.06 12.27 5.64
C PHE A 64 -10.36 11.49 4.35
N LEU A 65 -9.29 11.10 3.68
CA LEU A 65 -9.30 10.11 2.60
C LEU A 65 -8.72 8.81 3.13
N ALA A 66 -9.33 7.69 2.73
CA ALA A 66 -8.82 6.37 3.06
C ALA A 66 -9.04 5.38 1.92
N LEU A 67 -8.15 4.40 1.85
CA LEU A 67 -8.40 3.13 1.18
C LEU A 67 -9.30 2.27 2.05
N VAL A 68 -10.39 1.78 1.47
CA VAL A 68 -11.33 0.84 2.11
C VAL A 68 -11.59 -0.34 1.18
N ASP A 69 -12.03 -1.47 1.75
CA ASP A 69 -12.49 -2.55 0.89
C ASP A 69 -13.79 -2.10 0.19
N ALA A 70 -13.97 -2.49 -1.08
CA ALA A 70 -15.10 -2.02 -1.89
C ALA A 70 -16.48 -2.15 -1.21
N PRO A 71 -16.87 -3.32 -0.64
CA PRO A 71 -18.18 -3.50 -0.04
C PRO A 71 -18.40 -2.70 1.25
N ASP A 72 -17.32 -2.27 1.92
CA ASP A 72 -17.42 -1.59 3.20
C ASP A 72 -18.06 -0.22 3.01
N LYS A 73 -18.93 0.16 3.95
CA LYS A 73 -19.62 1.46 3.91
C LYS A 73 -18.99 2.50 4.84
N GLY A 74 -17.97 2.13 5.60
CA GLY A 74 -17.27 2.95 6.58
C GLY A 74 -16.66 2.10 7.69
N GLU A 75 -16.15 2.76 8.73
CA GLU A 75 -15.63 2.18 9.98
C GLU A 75 -14.32 1.40 9.90
N GLU A 76 -13.81 1.10 8.71
CA GLU A 76 -12.48 0.52 8.52
C GLU A 76 -11.69 1.30 7.47
N ALA A 77 -10.39 1.45 7.70
CA ALA A 77 -9.45 2.08 6.78
C ALA A 77 -8.17 1.25 6.72
N TRP A 78 -7.57 1.12 5.53
CA TRP A 78 -6.36 0.30 5.34
C TRP A 78 -5.10 1.13 5.05
N ILE A 79 -5.26 2.43 4.79
CA ILE A 79 -4.27 3.51 4.77
C ILE A 79 -5.04 4.81 4.50
N GLY A 80 -4.61 5.94 5.04
CA GLY A 80 -5.26 7.22 4.77
C GLY A 80 -4.55 8.43 5.33
N THR A 81 -5.08 9.61 5.00
CA THR A 81 -4.63 10.91 5.50
C THR A 81 -5.81 11.83 5.78
N ASN A 82 -5.72 12.64 6.83
CA ASN A 82 -6.76 13.58 7.23
C ASN A 82 -6.39 15.06 6.97
N LYS A 83 -7.35 15.96 7.20
CA LYS A 83 -7.18 17.42 6.99
C LYS A 83 -6.15 18.08 7.91
N ALA A 84 -5.74 17.42 9.00
CA ALA A 84 -4.67 17.90 9.87
C ALA A 84 -3.28 17.45 9.39
N GLY A 85 -3.20 16.67 8.31
CA GLY A 85 -1.95 16.10 7.79
C GLY A 85 -1.48 14.87 8.57
N PHE A 86 -2.32 14.30 9.43
CA PHE A 86 -2.06 13.01 10.06
C PHE A 86 -2.35 11.90 9.06
N SER A 87 -1.36 11.05 8.83
CA SER A 87 -1.44 9.93 7.90
C SER A 87 -1.05 8.64 8.60
N ILE A 88 -1.80 7.57 8.36
CA ILE A 88 -1.59 6.27 9.01
C ILE A 88 -1.78 5.12 8.03
N MET A 89 -0.99 4.08 8.23
CA MET A 89 -1.13 2.77 7.57
C MET A 89 -0.70 1.67 8.54
N ASN A 90 -0.98 0.41 8.20
CA ASN A 90 -0.48 -0.73 8.98
C ASN A 90 0.13 -1.85 8.14
N THR A 91 0.96 -2.66 8.78
CA THR A 91 1.20 -4.06 8.42
C THR A 91 0.76 -4.96 9.59
N ALA A 92 0.24 -6.15 9.29
CA ALA A 92 -0.02 -7.13 10.35
C ALA A 92 1.31 -7.64 10.90
N SER A 93 1.42 -7.83 12.20
CA SER A 93 2.57 -8.46 12.85
C SER A 93 2.17 -9.85 13.36
N TYR A 94 3.10 -10.80 13.29
CA TYR A 94 2.86 -12.18 13.75
C TYR A 94 3.77 -12.57 14.92
N ASN A 95 4.60 -11.65 15.40
CA ASN A 95 5.59 -11.90 16.44
C ASN A 95 5.43 -11.02 17.69
N LEU A 96 4.29 -10.34 17.86
CA LEU A 96 4.03 -9.47 19.01
C LEU A 96 3.08 -10.07 20.05
N LYS A 97 2.21 -11.01 19.65
CA LYS A 97 1.17 -11.58 20.52
C LYS A 97 1.76 -12.32 21.71
N ASP A 98 1.44 -11.90 22.91
CA ASP A 98 1.91 -12.46 24.17
C ASP A 98 0.79 -13.14 24.98
N ASP A 99 -0.42 -13.17 24.42
CA ASP A 99 -1.64 -13.68 25.03
C ASP A 99 -2.29 -14.82 24.21
N GLN A 100 -3.48 -15.24 24.65
CA GLN A 100 -4.31 -16.24 23.99
C GLN A 100 -5.62 -15.64 23.44
N GLU A 101 -5.68 -14.32 23.27
CA GLU A 101 -6.88 -13.64 22.76
C GLU A 101 -7.22 -14.14 21.37
N LYS A 102 -8.49 -14.47 21.13
CA LYS A 102 -8.92 -15.07 19.86
C LYS A 102 -9.62 -14.06 18.97
N GLU A 103 -10.26 -13.05 19.57
CA GLU A 103 -10.92 -11.99 18.83
C GLU A 103 -9.90 -10.91 18.46
N MET A 104 -9.57 -10.81 17.17
CA MET A 104 -8.54 -9.93 16.62
C MET A 104 -9.12 -9.13 15.43
N ASP A 105 -8.25 -8.62 14.55
CA ASP A 105 -8.59 -7.94 13.30
C ASP A 105 -9.26 -6.55 13.50
N HIS A 106 -8.90 -5.82 14.56
CA HIS A 106 -9.41 -4.46 14.80
C HIS A 106 -8.54 -3.35 14.17
N GLU A 107 -7.51 -3.67 13.39
CA GLU A 107 -6.56 -2.68 12.84
C GLU A 107 -7.27 -1.65 11.96
N GLY A 108 -8.21 -2.10 11.12
CA GLY A 108 -8.99 -1.23 10.24
C GLY A 108 -9.81 -0.19 11.01
N LYS A 109 -10.48 -0.64 12.09
CA LYS A 109 -11.29 0.22 12.97
C LYS A 109 -10.45 1.21 13.75
N LEU A 110 -9.29 0.75 14.24
CA LEU A 110 -8.34 1.61 14.95
C LEU A 110 -7.84 2.72 14.02
N MET A 111 -7.41 2.39 12.79
CA MET A 111 -6.96 3.40 11.83
C MET A 111 -8.06 4.36 11.41
N TYR A 112 -9.27 3.85 11.15
CA TYR A 112 -10.42 4.70 10.83
C TYR A 112 -10.66 5.73 11.93
N ARG A 113 -10.68 5.27 13.19
CA ARG A 113 -10.87 6.16 14.34
C ARG A 113 -9.71 7.13 14.54
N ALA A 114 -8.46 6.69 14.34
CA ALA A 114 -7.30 7.57 14.42
C ALA A 114 -7.38 8.70 13.37
N LEU A 115 -7.75 8.38 12.13
CA LEU A 115 -7.95 9.38 11.07
C LEU A 115 -9.03 10.42 11.42
N GLU A 116 -10.07 10.01 12.14
CA GLU A 116 -11.14 10.92 12.58
C GLU A 116 -10.70 11.93 13.65
N ILE A 117 -9.76 11.58 14.53
CA ILE A 117 -9.53 12.33 15.78
C ILE A 117 -8.11 12.83 15.98
N CYS A 118 -7.10 12.19 15.40
CA CYS A 118 -5.69 12.51 15.64
C CYS A 118 -5.17 13.56 14.65
N ALA A 119 -4.45 14.56 15.14
CA ALA A 119 -3.77 15.56 14.32
C ALA A 119 -2.29 15.24 14.07
N ASN A 120 -1.67 14.46 14.97
CA ASN A 120 -0.24 14.18 14.98
C ASN A 120 0.09 12.89 15.76
N LEU A 121 1.36 12.54 15.83
CA LEU A 121 1.88 11.39 16.58
C LEU A 121 1.49 11.43 18.06
N GLU A 122 1.53 12.58 18.72
CA GLU A 122 1.17 12.73 20.15
C GLU A 122 -0.31 12.42 20.39
N ASP A 123 -1.20 12.87 19.51
CA ASP A 123 -2.62 12.51 19.55
C ASP A 123 -2.82 11.00 19.38
N PHE A 124 -2.01 10.36 18.52
CA PHE A 124 -2.10 8.92 18.29
C PHE A 124 -1.58 8.11 19.48
N GLU A 125 -0.47 8.53 20.10
CA GLU A 125 0.04 7.94 21.34
C GLU A 125 -1.02 8.00 22.46
N ARG A 126 -1.62 9.18 22.68
CA ARG A 126 -2.75 9.33 23.61
C ARG A 126 -3.94 8.46 23.25
N PHE A 127 -4.26 8.33 21.97
CA PHE A 127 -5.34 7.46 21.53
C PHE A 127 -5.06 5.99 21.89
N LEU A 128 -3.86 5.48 21.61
CA LEU A 128 -3.46 4.11 21.99
C LEU A 128 -3.52 3.88 23.51
N ASP A 129 -3.12 4.88 24.32
CA ASP A 129 -3.14 4.80 25.78
C ASP A 129 -4.56 4.75 26.36
N THR A 130 -5.55 5.30 25.65
CA THR A 130 -6.95 5.36 26.11
C THR A 130 -7.83 4.21 25.63
N LEU A 131 -7.36 3.36 24.71
CA LEU A 131 -8.12 2.19 24.23
C LEU A 131 -8.34 1.17 25.35
N SER A 132 -9.52 0.54 25.37
CA SER A 132 -9.74 -0.62 26.26
C SER A 132 -8.84 -1.79 25.86
N ARG A 133 -8.36 -2.55 26.85
CA ARG A 133 -7.58 -3.77 26.64
C ARG A 133 -8.51 -5.00 26.69
N PRO A 134 -8.30 -6.04 25.86
CA PRO A 134 -7.33 -6.09 24.77
C PRO A 134 -7.72 -5.13 23.62
N MET A 135 -6.73 -4.52 22.97
CA MET A 135 -6.94 -3.67 21.79
C MET A 135 -7.42 -4.46 20.57
N ARG A 136 -7.23 -5.79 20.57
CA ARG A 136 -7.58 -6.74 19.49
C ARG A 136 -6.82 -6.46 18.19
N VAL A 137 -5.58 -6.02 18.34
CA VAL A 137 -4.66 -5.74 17.23
C VAL A 137 -3.32 -6.41 17.49
N GLU A 138 -2.67 -6.83 16.40
CA GLU A 138 -1.28 -7.26 16.40
C GLU A 138 -0.62 -6.71 15.12
N ALA A 139 -0.11 -5.49 15.19
CA ALA A 139 0.25 -4.75 13.98
C ALA A 139 1.34 -3.71 14.20
N ASN A 140 1.99 -3.35 13.09
CA ASN A 140 2.86 -2.18 13.02
C ASN A 140 2.06 -1.06 12.35
N PHE A 141 1.84 0.05 13.03
CA PHE A 141 1.21 1.24 12.45
C PHE A 141 2.27 2.26 12.09
N GLY A 142 2.48 2.52 10.79
CA GLY A 142 3.33 3.61 10.35
C GLY A 142 2.54 4.91 10.28
N VAL A 143 3.10 5.98 10.83
CA VAL A 143 2.46 7.28 10.96
C VAL A 143 3.43 8.39 10.54
N ILE A 144 2.94 9.32 9.72
CA ILE A 144 3.58 10.62 9.49
C ILE A 144 2.58 11.74 9.81
N ASP A 145 3.08 12.91 10.19
CA ASP A 145 2.24 14.08 10.43
C ASP A 145 2.86 15.40 9.94
N ALA A 146 2.03 16.44 9.84
CA ALA A 146 2.44 17.78 9.42
C ALA A 146 3.30 18.53 10.46
N SER A 147 3.44 18.00 11.68
CA SER A 147 4.34 18.54 12.71
C SER A 147 5.78 18.00 12.58
N GLY A 148 6.04 17.12 11.60
CA GLY A 148 7.35 16.51 11.35
C GLY A 148 7.53 15.14 12.00
N GLY A 149 6.47 14.58 12.60
CA GLY A 149 6.50 13.24 13.13
C GLY A 149 6.57 12.18 12.02
N ALA A 150 7.40 11.16 12.22
CA ALA A 150 7.54 10.01 11.33
C ALA A 150 8.00 8.79 12.15
N ALA A 151 7.12 7.80 12.37
CA ALA A 151 7.41 6.65 13.21
C ALA A 151 6.60 5.42 12.83
N TYR A 152 7.04 4.26 13.31
CA TYR A 152 6.19 3.09 13.47
C TYR A 152 5.80 2.91 14.93
N TYR A 153 4.60 2.36 15.14
CA TYR A 153 4.12 1.88 16.43
C TYR A 153 3.87 0.39 16.34
N GLU A 154 4.65 -0.39 17.06
CA GLU A 154 4.50 -1.84 17.18
C GLU A 154 3.50 -2.10 18.31
N VAL A 155 2.27 -2.50 17.96
CA VAL A 155 1.13 -2.55 18.88
C VAL A 155 0.64 -3.99 19.01
N ASN A 156 0.50 -4.44 20.25
CA ASN A 156 -0.15 -5.71 20.58
C ASN A 156 -1.45 -5.46 21.37
N ASN A 157 -2.05 -6.50 21.95
CA ASN A 157 -3.30 -6.36 22.67
C ASN A 157 -3.23 -5.49 23.92
N HIS A 158 -2.06 -5.29 24.51
CA HIS A 158 -1.91 -4.69 25.84
C HIS A 158 -1.05 -3.43 25.85
N SER A 159 -0.10 -3.32 24.92
CA SER A 159 0.95 -2.30 24.92
C SER A 159 1.36 -1.91 23.51
N TRP A 160 2.18 -0.87 23.41
CA TRP A 160 2.77 -0.43 22.16
C TRP A 160 4.21 0.07 22.38
N VAL A 161 5.02 -0.02 21.33
CA VAL A 161 6.38 0.54 21.29
C VAL A 161 6.53 1.44 20.07
N LYS A 162 7.04 2.66 20.29
CA LYS A 162 7.37 3.57 19.19
C LYS A 162 8.78 3.31 18.68
N VAL A 163 8.90 3.21 17.36
CA VAL A 163 10.14 3.12 16.60
C VAL A 163 10.23 4.36 15.72
N ASP A 164 10.95 5.38 16.22
CA ASP A 164 10.99 6.71 15.62
C ASP A 164 11.95 6.77 14.42
N ALA A 165 11.41 7.05 13.23
CA ALA A 165 12.21 7.14 12.01
C ALA A 165 13.07 8.42 11.96
N ASN A 166 12.80 9.41 12.81
CA ASN A 166 13.63 10.60 12.93
C ASN A 166 14.89 10.40 13.77
N ASP A 167 14.95 9.37 14.61
CA ASP A 167 16.12 9.06 15.43
C ASP A 167 17.21 8.40 14.55
N PRO A 168 18.38 9.04 14.35
CA PRO A 168 19.44 8.49 13.51
C PRO A 168 20.06 7.19 14.06
N ARG A 169 19.83 6.86 15.33
CA ARG A 169 20.25 5.57 15.91
C ARG A 169 19.33 4.42 15.50
N ILE A 170 18.07 4.74 15.18
CA ILE A 170 17.03 3.78 14.77
C ILE A 170 16.98 3.69 13.25
N ALA A 171 16.98 4.84 12.57
CA ALA A 171 16.90 4.96 11.12
C ALA A 171 18.08 5.77 10.56
N PRO A 172 19.31 5.22 10.56
CA PRO A 172 20.51 5.95 10.14
C PRO A 172 20.45 6.42 8.68
N ASN A 173 19.74 5.69 7.82
CA ASN A 173 19.53 6.04 6.42
C ASN A 173 18.26 6.87 6.19
N GLY A 174 17.62 7.36 7.26
CA GLY A 174 16.44 8.24 7.18
C GLY A 174 15.12 7.55 6.80
N TYR A 175 15.04 6.22 6.84
CA TYR A 175 13.82 5.44 6.59
C TYR A 175 13.75 4.17 7.45
N LEU A 176 12.55 3.62 7.56
CA LEU A 176 12.26 2.31 8.16
C LEU A 176 11.39 1.49 7.21
N VAL A 177 11.79 0.24 6.95
CA VAL A 177 11.02 -0.73 6.15
C VAL A 177 10.34 -1.72 7.10
N TYR A 178 9.10 -2.09 6.84
CA TYR A 178 8.39 -3.13 7.60
C TYR A 178 7.71 -4.11 6.66
N THR A 179 7.69 -5.38 7.06
CA THR A 179 6.77 -6.38 6.49
C THR A 179 5.89 -6.92 7.60
N ASN A 180 5.76 -8.23 7.77
CA ASN A 180 4.81 -8.83 8.70
C ASN A 180 5.44 -9.32 9.99
N PHE A 181 6.32 -8.49 10.52
CA PHE A 181 6.96 -8.69 11.80
C PHE A 181 7.29 -7.33 12.40
N SER A 182 7.54 -7.34 13.69
CA SER A 182 7.94 -6.20 14.50
C SER A 182 9.38 -6.42 14.97
N TYR A 183 10.18 -5.36 14.99
CA TYR A 183 11.57 -5.39 15.45
C TYR A 183 11.69 -5.69 16.94
N THR A 184 10.72 -5.28 17.76
CA THR A 184 10.68 -5.60 19.19
C THR A 184 9.99 -6.93 19.50
N GLY A 185 9.39 -7.56 18.48
CA GLY A 185 8.72 -8.84 18.62
C GLY A 185 9.68 -10.02 18.73
N ARG A 186 9.10 -11.21 18.91
CA ARG A 186 9.86 -12.46 19.01
C ARG A 186 10.65 -12.74 17.74
N ILE A 187 11.92 -13.11 17.93
CA ILE A 187 12.84 -13.43 16.84
C ILE A 187 12.30 -14.63 16.04
N SER A 188 12.35 -14.52 14.70
CA SER A 188 11.98 -15.59 13.76
C SER A 188 10.54 -16.11 13.84
N GLN A 189 9.63 -15.38 14.48
CA GLN A 189 8.20 -15.74 14.55
C GLN A 189 7.29 -14.83 13.72
N GLY A 190 7.87 -13.96 12.90
CA GLY A 190 7.14 -13.10 11.97
C GLY A 190 6.97 -13.72 10.59
N ALA A 191 6.49 -12.94 9.63
CA ALA A 191 6.40 -13.33 8.23
C ALA A 191 6.93 -12.24 7.28
N GLY A 192 7.13 -12.60 6.01
CA GLY A 192 7.56 -11.64 4.99
C GLY A 192 9.05 -11.26 5.05
N TYR A 193 9.89 -12.11 5.64
CA TYR A 193 11.33 -11.85 5.75
C TYR A 193 12.03 -11.69 4.39
N MET A 194 11.65 -12.47 3.38
CA MET A 194 12.25 -12.36 2.05
C MET A 194 11.87 -11.05 1.35
N ARG A 195 10.61 -10.63 1.46
CA ARG A 195 10.17 -9.30 0.99
C ARG A 195 10.87 -8.17 1.74
N TYR A 196 11.10 -8.34 3.04
CA TYR A 196 11.84 -7.36 3.83
C TYR A 196 13.26 -7.20 3.31
N ILE A 197 13.99 -8.30 3.10
CA ILE A 197 15.36 -8.25 2.54
C ILE A 197 15.35 -7.58 1.16
N THR A 198 14.45 -7.98 0.26
CA THR A 198 14.33 -7.35 -1.07
C THR A 198 14.05 -5.84 -0.97
N ALA A 199 13.09 -5.43 -0.13
CA ALA A 199 12.78 -4.01 0.05
C ALA A 199 13.95 -3.25 0.70
N SER A 200 14.61 -3.82 1.70
CA SER A 200 15.78 -3.24 2.35
C SER A 200 16.94 -3.03 1.37
N ASP A 201 17.21 -3.98 0.48
CA ASP A 201 18.27 -3.85 -0.53
C ASP A 201 17.95 -2.73 -1.54
N LEU A 202 16.72 -2.69 -2.05
CA LEU A 202 16.27 -1.65 -2.98
C LEU A 202 16.33 -0.24 -2.35
N PHE A 203 15.89 -0.12 -1.09
CA PHE A 203 15.97 1.15 -0.36
C PHE A 203 17.41 1.54 -0.04
N LEU A 204 18.26 0.59 0.34
CA LEU A 204 19.67 0.86 0.62
C LEU A 204 20.39 1.39 -0.63
N GLN A 205 20.14 0.79 -1.80
CA GLN A 205 20.67 1.26 -3.07
C GLN A 205 20.24 2.71 -3.35
N LYS A 206 18.95 3.03 -3.20
CA LYS A 206 18.42 4.40 -3.41
C LYS A 206 18.87 5.40 -2.35
N SER A 207 19.17 4.96 -1.13
CA SER A 207 19.62 5.84 -0.05
C SER A 207 20.91 6.59 -0.36
N SER A 208 21.72 6.07 -1.29
CA SER A 208 22.96 6.70 -1.75
C SER A 208 22.74 8.04 -2.48
N THR A 209 21.56 8.24 -3.08
CA THR A 209 21.22 9.47 -3.82
C THR A 209 20.28 10.40 -3.05
N MET A 210 19.70 9.94 -1.93
CA MET A 210 18.86 10.75 -1.01
C MET A 210 17.72 11.53 -1.70
N ASP A 211 17.11 10.94 -2.72
CA ASP A 211 16.09 11.54 -3.58
C ASP A 211 14.87 10.60 -3.72
N PHE A 212 14.40 10.03 -2.60
CA PHE A 212 13.18 9.20 -2.62
C PHE A 212 11.98 10.01 -3.13
N THR A 213 11.21 9.42 -4.05
CA THR A 213 9.96 9.98 -4.60
C THR A 213 8.86 8.91 -4.65
N PRO A 214 7.57 9.31 -4.65
CA PRO A 214 6.45 8.38 -4.88
C PRO A 214 6.62 7.57 -6.18
N GLN A 215 7.02 8.23 -7.28
CA GLN A 215 7.25 7.60 -8.58
C GLN A 215 8.32 6.50 -8.50
N TRP A 216 9.44 6.76 -7.81
CA TRP A 216 10.49 5.77 -7.62
C TRP A 216 9.98 4.55 -6.84
N ILE A 217 9.24 4.77 -5.75
CA ILE A 217 8.67 3.67 -4.93
C ILE A 217 7.78 2.76 -5.79
N PHE A 218 6.89 3.33 -6.60
CA PHE A 218 6.01 2.52 -7.42
C PHE A 218 6.75 1.76 -8.53
N SER A 219 7.67 2.42 -9.22
CA SER A 219 8.39 1.84 -10.36
C SER A 219 9.48 0.83 -9.96
N HIS A 220 10.19 1.07 -8.86
CA HIS A 220 11.39 0.30 -8.47
C HIS A 220 11.18 -0.63 -7.28
N VAL A 221 10.10 -0.45 -6.49
CA VAL A 221 9.83 -1.29 -5.33
C VAL A 221 8.52 -2.05 -5.48
N SER A 222 7.41 -1.33 -5.62
CA SER A 222 6.07 -1.94 -5.69
C SER A 222 5.87 -2.83 -6.91
N ARG A 223 6.56 -2.53 -8.01
CA ARG A 223 6.57 -3.30 -9.27
C ARG A 223 7.88 -4.05 -9.50
N SER A 224 8.67 -4.26 -8.45
CA SER A 224 9.94 -4.98 -8.54
C SER A 224 9.74 -6.49 -8.55
N PHE A 225 10.24 -7.16 -9.59
CA PHE A 225 10.38 -8.61 -9.61
C PHE A 225 11.82 -9.06 -9.33
N TYR A 226 12.57 -8.20 -8.63
CA TYR A 226 13.82 -8.58 -7.99
C TYR A 226 13.55 -9.42 -6.73
N HIS A 227 14.36 -10.46 -6.52
CA HIS A 227 14.28 -11.34 -5.38
C HIS A 227 15.66 -11.49 -4.73
N ALA A 228 15.94 -10.68 -3.71
CA ALA A 228 17.28 -10.57 -3.10
C ALA A 228 17.86 -11.91 -2.65
N PHE A 229 17.07 -12.75 -1.99
CA PHE A 229 17.53 -14.07 -1.52
C PHE A 229 17.97 -15.02 -2.66
N LEU A 230 17.35 -14.89 -3.85
CA LEU A 230 17.69 -15.71 -5.01
C LEU A 230 18.71 -15.01 -5.92
N GLY A 231 18.99 -13.73 -5.69
CA GLY A 231 19.91 -12.94 -6.51
C GLY A 231 19.47 -12.79 -7.96
N MET A 232 18.16 -12.74 -8.22
CA MET A 232 17.60 -12.69 -9.58
C MET A 232 16.55 -11.59 -9.72
N ASP A 233 16.41 -11.05 -10.93
CA ASP A 233 15.33 -10.15 -11.33
C ASP A 233 14.64 -10.71 -12.57
N LEU A 234 13.33 -10.96 -12.51
CA LEU A 234 12.60 -11.53 -13.65
C LEU A 234 12.53 -10.56 -14.86
N CYS A 235 12.74 -9.26 -14.65
CA CYS A 235 12.86 -8.27 -15.72
C CYS A 235 14.22 -8.32 -16.44
N ASP A 236 15.26 -8.91 -15.82
CA ASP A 236 16.56 -9.16 -16.47
C ASP A 236 16.39 -10.25 -17.55
N PRO A 237 16.83 -10.01 -18.80
CA PRO A 237 16.80 -11.02 -19.86
C PRO A 237 17.42 -12.37 -19.48
N VAL A 238 18.41 -12.41 -18.58
CA VAL A 238 19.06 -13.66 -18.13
C VAL A 238 18.09 -14.54 -17.33
N PHE A 239 17.31 -13.94 -16.43
CA PHE A 239 16.38 -14.65 -15.55
C PHE A 239 14.94 -14.65 -16.06
N SER A 240 14.69 -14.02 -17.21
CA SER A 240 13.34 -13.88 -17.76
C SER A 240 12.66 -15.24 -17.98
N PRO A 241 11.46 -15.45 -17.40
CA PRO A 241 10.66 -16.65 -17.64
C PRO A 241 10.31 -16.89 -19.12
N GLN A 242 10.41 -15.84 -19.96
CA GLN A 242 10.21 -15.94 -21.42
C GLN A 242 11.22 -16.88 -22.08
N ASN A 243 12.40 -17.10 -21.49
CA ASN A 243 13.39 -18.05 -21.99
C ASN A 243 12.93 -19.52 -21.86
N ALA A 244 11.80 -19.77 -21.17
CA ALA A 244 11.14 -21.06 -21.07
C ALA A 244 9.70 -20.98 -21.62
N LYS A 245 8.69 -21.17 -20.76
CA LYS A 245 7.27 -21.11 -21.15
C LYS A 245 6.57 -19.82 -20.71
N GLY A 246 7.31 -18.84 -20.18
CA GLY A 246 6.76 -17.58 -19.67
C GLY A 246 6.18 -17.64 -18.27
N TRP A 247 6.18 -18.81 -17.62
CA TRP A 247 5.63 -19.01 -16.29
C TRP A 247 6.72 -19.00 -15.21
N PHE A 248 6.39 -18.44 -14.05
CA PHE A 248 7.27 -18.43 -12.88
C PHE A 248 6.50 -18.72 -11.59
N ILE A 249 7.18 -19.16 -10.53
CA ILE A 249 6.56 -19.40 -9.22
C ILE A 249 6.42 -18.07 -8.48
N ASP A 250 5.20 -17.72 -8.10
CA ASP A 250 4.84 -16.53 -7.32
C ASP A 250 5.08 -16.74 -5.83
N GLN A 251 6.33 -16.58 -5.41
CA GLN A 251 6.74 -16.74 -4.03
C GLN A 251 7.63 -15.56 -3.63
N ASP A 252 7.24 -14.86 -2.56
CA ASP A 252 8.03 -13.84 -1.88
C ASP A 252 8.49 -12.60 -2.68
N PHE A 253 7.97 -12.40 -3.90
CA PHE A 253 8.04 -11.11 -4.57
C PHE A 253 7.21 -10.05 -3.84
N ILE A 254 7.61 -8.78 -3.97
CA ILE A 254 6.82 -7.66 -3.45
C ILE A 254 5.45 -7.60 -4.18
N PRO A 255 5.39 -7.39 -5.51
CA PRO A 255 4.18 -7.64 -6.29
C PRO A 255 3.93 -9.14 -6.43
N ARG A 256 2.73 -9.59 -6.06
CA ARG A 256 2.33 -11.00 -6.16
C ARG A 256 0.82 -11.15 -6.23
N ARG A 257 0.31 -12.38 -6.28
CA ARG A 257 -1.13 -12.68 -6.42
C ARG A 257 -2.01 -11.96 -5.39
N SER A 258 -1.53 -11.85 -4.16
CA SER A 258 -2.26 -11.18 -3.07
C SER A 258 -2.25 -9.66 -3.15
N SER A 259 -1.48 -9.04 -4.04
CA SER A 259 -1.33 -7.59 -4.07
C SER A 259 -2.59 -6.93 -4.64
N THR A 260 -3.08 -5.90 -3.95
CA THR A 260 -4.37 -5.24 -4.27
C THR A 260 -4.33 -3.73 -4.34
N CYS A 261 -3.24 -3.10 -3.90
CA CYS A 261 -2.92 -1.70 -4.18
C CYS A 261 -1.50 -1.37 -3.71
N SER A 262 -1.02 -0.20 -4.12
CA SER A 262 0.16 0.45 -3.56
C SER A 262 -0.14 1.93 -3.39
N ILE A 263 0.05 2.46 -2.18
CA ILE A 263 -0.26 3.85 -1.85
C ILE A 263 0.95 4.48 -1.18
N VAL A 264 1.29 5.69 -1.63
CA VAL A 264 2.28 6.56 -1.00
C VAL A 264 1.57 7.83 -0.58
N ILE A 265 1.60 8.15 0.71
CA ILE A 265 1.20 9.46 1.20
C ILE A 265 2.45 10.31 1.33
N GLU A 266 2.50 11.40 0.57
CA GLU A 266 3.52 12.44 0.68
C GLU A 266 2.98 13.53 1.60
N GLY A 267 3.57 13.62 2.80
CA GLY A 267 3.20 14.62 3.80
C GLY A 267 3.71 16.02 3.45
N VAL A 268 3.88 16.85 4.46
CA VAL A 268 4.33 18.24 4.30
C VAL A 268 5.51 18.53 5.22
N LYS A 269 6.24 19.62 4.96
CA LYS A 269 7.28 20.08 5.89
C LYS A 269 6.63 20.74 7.11
N PRO A 270 7.28 20.70 8.29
CA PRO A 270 6.81 21.45 9.45
C PRO A 270 6.56 22.93 9.10
N GLY A 271 5.36 23.41 9.39
CA GLY A 271 4.94 24.79 9.13
C GLY A 271 4.25 25.02 7.77
N GLU A 272 4.26 24.05 6.85
CA GLU A 272 3.44 24.10 5.64
C GLU A 272 1.97 23.79 5.94
N ASP A 273 1.06 24.19 5.05
CA ASP A 273 -0.36 23.85 5.17
C ASP A 273 -0.54 22.32 5.07
N PRO A 274 -1.10 21.64 6.09
CA PRO A 274 -1.29 20.18 6.08
C PRO A 274 -2.12 19.67 4.90
N LEU A 275 -2.97 20.53 4.32
CA LEU A 275 -3.76 20.21 3.14
C LEU A 275 -2.95 20.12 1.84
N ASN A 276 -1.66 20.43 1.88
CA ASN A 276 -0.72 20.13 0.80
C ASN A 276 -0.32 18.64 0.73
N THR A 277 -0.74 17.82 1.71
CA THR A 277 -0.52 16.37 1.69
C THR A 277 -1.16 15.73 0.46
N ILE A 278 -0.42 14.87 -0.24
CA ILE A 278 -0.86 14.17 -1.45
C ILE A 278 -0.90 12.67 -1.19
N MET A 279 -2.02 12.02 -1.50
CA MET A 279 -2.14 10.56 -1.48
C MET A 279 -2.02 10.01 -2.90
N TRP A 280 -0.85 9.50 -3.25
CA TRP A 280 -0.56 8.86 -4.52
C TRP A 280 -1.06 7.42 -4.52
N THR A 281 -1.95 7.08 -5.45
CA THR A 281 -2.74 5.84 -5.37
C THR A 281 -2.60 5.00 -6.63
N VAL A 282 -2.06 3.78 -6.48
CA VAL A 282 -2.11 2.70 -7.47
C VAL A 282 -3.11 1.65 -6.99
N MET A 283 -4.25 1.53 -7.68
CA MET A 283 -5.34 0.63 -7.28
C MET A 283 -5.24 -0.73 -8.00
N GLY A 284 -5.66 -1.82 -7.33
CA GLY A 284 -5.63 -3.17 -7.88
C GLY A 284 -4.23 -3.78 -7.89
N TYR A 285 -3.93 -4.65 -8.86
CA TYR A 285 -2.63 -5.30 -8.96
C TYR A 285 -1.54 -4.29 -9.39
N PRO A 286 -0.54 -3.95 -8.55
CA PRO A 286 0.35 -2.84 -8.85
C PRO A 286 1.08 -2.90 -10.20
N PRO A 287 1.57 -4.06 -10.69
CA PRO A 287 2.14 -4.18 -12.04
C PRO A 287 1.15 -3.85 -13.18
N ALA A 288 -0.14 -3.92 -12.90
CA ALA A 288 -1.22 -3.59 -13.81
C ALA A 288 -1.97 -2.30 -13.44
N GLY A 289 -1.47 -1.52 -12.47
CA GLY A 289 -2.13 -0.31 -11.97
C GLY A 289 -1.46 0.97 -12.47
N ILE A 290 -2.22 2.06 -12.49
CA ILE A 290 -1.75 3.43 -12.79
C ILE A 290 -1.91 4.30 -11.54
N CYS A 291 -0.90 5.12 -11.26
CA CYS A 291 -0.91 6.07 -10.15
C CYS A 291 -1.78 7.29 -10.45
N ILE A 292 -2.63 7.70 -9.51
CA ILE A 292 -3.35 8.98 -9.52
C ILE A 292 -3.15 9.70 -8.17
N PRO A 293 -2.73 10.98 -8.15
CA PRO A 293 -2.61 11.77 -6.91
C PRO A 293 -3.97 12.26 -6.42
N LEU A 294 -4.16 12.27 -5.10
CA LEU A 294 -5.40 12.68 -4.45
C LEU A 294 -5.16 13.69 -3.32
N TRP A 295 -6.10 14.61 -3.13
CA TRP A 295 -6.07 15.61 -2.05
C TRP A 295 -7.33 15.52 -1.21
N VAL A 296 -7.19 15.58 0.13
CA VAL A 296 -8.33 15.60 1.05
C VAL A 296 -9.23 16.81 0.80
N GLN A 297 -8.65 17.92 0.34
CA GLN A 297 -9.38 19.15 0.03
C GLN A 297 -10.39 18.99 -1.13
N MET A 298 -10.20 18.01 -2.01
CA MET A 298 -11.17 17.68 -3.06
C MET A 298 -12.46 17.06 -2.51
N GLY A 299 -12.48 16.61 -1.25
CA GLY A 299 -13.69 16.07 -0.63
C GLY A 299 -14.23 14.88 -1.42
N SER A 300 -15.51 14.92 -1.77
CA SER A 300 -16.15 13.91 -2.61
C SER A 300 -15.85 14.05 -4.12
N SER A 301 -15.22 15.15 -4.57
CA SER A 301 -14.83 15.38 -5.98
C SER A 301 -13.53 14.64 -6.36
N GLN A 302 -13.35 13.41 -5.87
CA GLN A 302 -12.23 12.54 -6.28
C GLN A 302 -12.53 11.92 -7.66
N PRO A 303 -11.50 11.45 -8.40
CA PRO A 303 -11.71 10.84 -9.71
C PRO A 303 -12.57 9.57 -9.59
N SER A 304 -13.60 9.47 -10.43
CA SER A 304 -14.56 8.35 -10.43
C SER A 304 -13.89 6.99 -10.59
N LEU A 305 -12.76 6.95 -11.30
CA LEU A 305 -11.92 5.77 -11.48
C LEU A 305 -11.47 5.12 -10.16
N LEU A 306 -11.32 5.89 -9.08
CA LEU A 306 -10.89 5.41 -7.76
C LEU A 306 -12.03 5.28 -6.75
N LEU A 307 -13.19 5.86 -7.06
CA LEU A 307 -14.37 5.82 -6.20
C LEU A 307 -15.19 4.55 -6.43
N GLY A 308 -15.94 4.13 -5.42
CA GLY A 308 -16.87 3.02 -5.56
C GLY A 308 -18.02 3.37 -6.51
N GLN A 309 -18.27 2.52 -7.50
CA GLN A 309 -19.34 2.63 -8.49
C GLN A 309 -20.24 1.39 -8.47
N GLY A 310 -21.49 1.58 -8.90
CA GLY A 310 -22.49 0.51 -9.01
C GLY A 310 -22.89 -0.11 -7.68
N GLU A 311 -23.64 -1.22 -7.74
CA GLU A 311 -24.21 -1.87 -6.56
C GLU A 311 -23.16 -2.43 -5.59
N ASN A 312 -21.99 -2.83 -6.13
CA ASN A 312 -20.91 -3.44 -5.35
C ASN A 312 -19.84 -2.43 -4.89
N ASN A 313 -20.05 -1.13 -5.11
CA ASN A 313 -19.11 -0.05 -4.74
C ASN A 313 -17.68 -0.29 -5.24
N ARG A 314 -17.48 -0.84 -6.45
CA ARG A 314 -16.14 -1.16 -6.94
C ARG A 314 -15.51 0.03 -7.66
N SER A 315 -14.21 0.21 -7.50
CA SER A 315 -13.44 1.19 -8.28
C SER A 315 -13.24 0.66 -9.71
N PRO A 316 -13.60 1.43 -10.75
CA PRO A 316 -13.37 1.04 -12.14
C PRO A 316 -11.91 0.70 -12.45
N LEU A 317 -10.97 1.48 -11.90
CA LEU A 317 -9.54 1.23 -12.07
C LEU A 317 -9.09 -0.06 -11.36
N CYS A 318 -9.62 -0.31 -10.15
CA CYS A 318 -9.38 -1.57 -9.45
C CYS A 318 -9.83 -2.77 -10.28
N GLU A 319 -11.03 -2.71 -10.87
CA GLU A 319 -11.57 -3.81 -11.68
C GLU A 319 -10.72 -4.07 -12.92
N LYS A 320 -10.31 -3.01 -13.64
CA LYS A 320 -9.42 -3.14 -14.81
C LYS A 320 -8.07 -3.80 -14.44
N ALA A 321 -7.43 -3.35 -13.35
CA ALA A 321 -6.17 -3.94 -12.90
C ALA A 321 -6.31 -5.38 -12.39
N VAL A 322 -7.41 -5.71 -11.69
CA VAL A 322 -7.71 -7.07 -11.23
C VAL A 322 -8.01 -8.01 -12.40
N ALA A 323 -8.68 -7.54 -13.46
CA ALA A 323 -8.89 -8.35 -14.66
C ALA A 323 -7.56 -8.77 -15.33
N LEU A 324 -6.58 -7.87 -15.39
CA LEU A 324 -5.23 -8.20 -15.84
C LEU A 324 -4.53 -9.17 -14.88
N LYS A 325 -4.70 -9.01 -13.57
CA LYS A 325 -4.19 -9.96 -12.57
C LYS A 325 -4.72 -11.38 -12.81
N HIS A 326 -6.02 -11.54 -13.08
CA HIS A 326 -6.61 -12.86 -13.31
C HIS A 326 -6.07 -13.53 -14.58
N ARG A 327 -5.64 -12.77 -15.60
CA ARG A 327 -4.93 -13.31 -16.77
C ARG A 327 -3.56 -13.87 -16.39
N VAL A 328 -2.81 -13.17 -15.53
CA VAL A 328 -1.50 -13.62 -15.01
C VAL A 328 -1.63 -14.90 -14.19
N PHE A 329 -2.65 -14.97 -13.34
CA PHE A 329 -2.84 -16.07 -12.37
C PHE A 329 -3.98 -17.02 -12.77
N SER A 330 -4.04 -17.35 -14.07
CA SER A 330 -5.18 -18.04 -14.70
C SER A 330 -5.28 -19.55 -14.42
N VAL A 331 -4.26 -20.18 -13.83
CA VAL A 331 -4.32 -21.60 -13.49
C VAL A 331 -4.79 -21.76 -12.04
N GLU A 332 -6.01 -22.26 -11.85
CA GLU A 332 -6.58 -22.41 -10.49
C GLU A 332 -6.56 -23.84 -9.97
N ARG A 333 -6.40 -24.83 -10.85
CA ARG A 333 -6.39 -26.25 -10.48
C ARG A 333 -5.14 -26.62 -9.66
N GLY A 334 -5.34 -27.38 -8.58
CA GLY A 334 -4.24 -27.85 -7.73
C GLY A 334 -3.39 -26.70 -7.20
N ASN A 335 -2.07 -26.80 -7.35
CA ASN A 335 -1.13 -25.74 -6.96
C ASN A 335 -0.98 -24.62 -8.01
N GLY A 336 -1.86 -24.58 -9.02
CA GLY A 336 -1.78 -23.63 -10.13
C GLY A 336 -1.73 -22.17 -9.69
N SER A 337 -2.39 -21.84 -8.58
CA SER A 337 -2.46 -20.48 -8.06
C SER A 337 -1.10 -19.89 -7.66
N ARG A 338 -0.08 -20.73 -7.50
CA ARG A 338 1.31 -20.37 -7.21
C ARG A 338 2.13 -20.01 -8.45
N TYR A 339 1.55 -20.11 -9.65
CA TYR A 339 2.26 -19.82 -10.89
C TYR A 339 1.74 -18.52 -11.51
N MET A 340 2.65 -17.61 -11.84
CA MET A 340 2.37 -16.38 -12.57
C MET A 340 2.79 -16.53 -14.03
N HIS A 341 1.94 -16.10 -14.96
CA HIS A 341 2.32 -15.99 -16.37
C HIS A 341 3.07 -14.67 -16.59
N PHE A 342 4.34 -14.64 -16.21
CA PHE A 342 5.17 -13.43 -16.19
C PHE A 342 5.32 -12.76 -17.55
N SER A 343 5.34 -13.51 -18.65
CA SER A 343 5.43 -12.92 -20.01
C SER A 343 4.29 -11.97 -20.37
N LEU A 344 3.14 -12.03 -19.66
CA LEU A 344 2.06 -11.06 -19.81
C LEU A 344 2.36 -9.72 -19.10
N ILE A 345 3.16 -9.76 -18.03
CA ILE A 345 3.59 -8.59 -17.26
C ILE A 345 4.73 -7.87 -18.00
N HIS A 346 5.78 -8.62 -18.36
CA HIS A 346 7.00 -8.10 -18.96
C HIS A 346 7.60 -9.13 -19.92
N ASN A 347 8.06 -8.67 -21.10
CA ASN A 347 8.75 -9.52 -22.08
C ASN A 347 9.70 -8.70 -22.97
N SER A 348 10.53 -9.39 -23.76
CA SER A 348 11.53 -8.79 -24.65
C SER A 348 10.94 -7.98 -25.82
N GLN A 349 9.66 -8.16 -26.15
CA GLN A 349 8.98 -7.42 -27.21
C GLN A 349 8.35 -6.11 -26.71
N GLY A 350 8.44 -5.82 -25.41
CA GLY A 350 7.84 -4.61 -24.83
C GLY A 350 6.31 -4.63 -24.78
N THR A 351 5.69 -5.79 -24.99
CA THR A 351 4.21 -5.90 -25.08
C THR A 351 3.54 -6.22 -23.75
N GLY A 352 4.32 -6.51 -22.70
CA GLY A 352 3.80 -6.78 -21.37
C GLY A 352 3.03 -5.56 -20.83
N PHE A 353 1.91 -5.80 -20.14
CA PHE A 353 1.05 -4.69 -19.71
C PHE A 353 1.76 -3.72 -18.77
N MET A 354 2.71 -4.21 -17.94
CA MET A 354 3.48 -3.33 -17.04
C MET A 354 4.37 -2.39 -17.85
N GLN A 355 4.98 -2.87 -18.93
CA GLN A 355 5.80 -2.04 -19.83
C GLN A 355 4.95 -0.99 -20.54
N ARG A 356 3.79 -1.39 -21.06
CA ARG A 356 2.87 -0.49 -21.78
C ARG A 356 2.25 0.58 -20.86
N LEU A 357 1.84 0.20 -19.65
CA LEU A 357 1.29 1.13 -18.67
C LEU A 357 2.37 2.08 -18.11
N ALA A 358 3.62 1.64 -17.99
CA ALA A 358 4.71 2.50 -17.53
C ALA A 358 4.96 3.71 -18.44
N VAL A 359 4.74 3.58 -19.75
CA VAL A 359 4.85 4.71 -20.71
C VAL A 359 3.82 5.79 -20.38
N LEU A 360 2.54 5.40 -20.27
CA LEU A 360 1.48 6.33 -19.87
C LEU A 360 1.74 6.90 -18.47
N GLU A 361 2.14 6.08 -17.51
CA GLU A 361 2.37 6.54 -16.14
C GLU A 361 3.49 7.59 -16.07
N ALA A 362 4.54 7.47 -16.89
CA ALA A 362 5.57 8.50 -16.99
C ALA A 362 5.01 9.84 -17.51
N GLU A 363 4.21 9.82 -18.58
CA GLU A 363 3.53 11.02 -19.10
C GLU A 363 2.59 11.66 -18.06
N LEU A 364 1.89 10.81 -17.28
CA LEU A 364 1.01 11.27 -16.21
C LEU A 364 1.78 11.92 -15.07
N PHE A 365 2.93 11.37 -14.64
CA PHE A 365 3.76 11.99 -13.61
C PHE A 365 4.30 13.36 -14.01
N GLU A 366 4.69 13.56 -15.27
CA GLU A 366 5.08 14.88 -15.79
C GLU A 366 3.90 15.86 -15.69
N LYS A 367 2.71 15.45 -16.17
CA LYS A 367 1.49 16.26 -16.08
C LYS A 367 1.13 16.61 -14.63
N TYR A 368 1.25 15.66 -13.70
CA TYR A 368 1.03 15.90 -12.28
C TYR A 368 2.04 16.91 -11.72
N GLY A 369 3.32 16.74 -12.04
CA GLY A 369 4.40 17.63 -11.63
C GLY A 369 4.18 19.07 -12.11
N GLU A 370 3.83 19.26 -13.39
CA GLU A 370 3.53 20.57 -13.97
C GLU A 370 2.36 21.25 -13.26
N LEU A 371 1.25 20.53 -13.03
CA LEU A 371 0.09 21.08 -12.33
C LEU A 371 0.47 21.46 -10.88
N ILE A 372 1.10 20.54 -10.15
CA ILE A 372 1.48 20.77 -8.74
C ILE A 372 2.41 21.98 -8.63
N ALA A 373 3.45 22.06 -9.46
CA ALA A 373 4.39 23.17 -9.45
C ALA A 373 3.72 24.51 -9.80
N SER A 374 2.78 24.52 -10.75
CA SER A 374 2.01 25.72 -11.10
C SER A 374 1.11 26.17 -9.95
N LEU A 375 0.39 25.23 -9.31
CA LEU A 375 -0.45 25.54 -8.15
C LEU A 375 0.37 26.07 -6.97
N GLU A 376 1.53 25.44 -6.67
CA GLU A 376 2.43 25.87 -5.60
C GLU A 376 2.96 27.30 -5.87
N LYS A 377 3.40 27.58 -7.10
CA LYS A 377 3.89 28.90 -7.51
C LYS A 377 2.84 30.00 -7.40
N GLU A 378 1.57 29.67 -7.66
CA GLU A 378 0.44 30.60 -7.60
C GLU A 378 -0.19 30.71 -6.20
N GLY A 379 0.27 29.92 -5.22
CA GLY A 379 -0.33 29.88 -3.88
C GLY A 379 -1.74 29.26 -3.86
N LEU A 380 -2.07 28.44 -4.87
CA LEU A 380 -3.35 27.79 -5.09
C LEU A 380 -3.34 26.33 -4.65
N THR A 381 -2.67 26.05 -3.53
CA THR A 381 -2.61 24.74 -2.87
C THR A 381 -3.23 24.80 -1.47
N GLY A 382 -3.28 23.66 -0.77
CA GLY A 382 -3.75 23.58 0.61
C GLY A 382 -5.19 24.07 0.76
N LYS A 383 -5.42 25.01 1.68
CA LYS A 383 -6.73 25.65 1.88
C LYS A 383 -7.26 26.34 0.64
N ASN A 384 -6.38 26.89 -0.20
CA ASN A 384 -6.70 27.66 -1.39
C ASN A 384 -6.67 26.81 -2.68
N LEU A 385 -6.70 25.48 -2.56
CA LEU A 385 -6.59 24.58 -3.72
C LEU A 385 -7.54 24.99 -4.85
N ALA A 386 -6.99 25.26 -6.04
CA ALA A 386 -7.79 25.52 -7.24
C ALA A 386 -8.44 24.23 -7.74
N LYS A 387 -9.54 23.83 -7.09
CA LYS A 387 -10.24 22.56 -7.31
C LYS A 387 -10.63 22.34 -8.76
N ASN A 388 -11.03 23.39 -9.48
CA ASN A 388 -11.40 23.33 -10.88
C ASN A 388 -10.26 22.81 -11.78
N ARG A 389 -9.01 23.21 -11.52
CA ARG A 389 -7.84 22.74 -12.27
C ARG A 389 -7.53 21.27 -11.97
N VAL A 390 -7.71 20.86 -10.72
CA VAL A 390 -7.56 19.44 -10.31
C VAL A 390 -8.67 18.57 -10.92
N GLU A 391 -9.91 19.05 -10.94
CA GLU A 391 -11.04 18.36 -11.60
C GLU A 391 -10.84 18.24 -13.11
N GLU A 392 -10.30 19.27 -13.76
CA GLU A 392 -9.95 19.25 -15.17
C GLU A 392 -8.87 18.20 -15.45
N MET A 393 -7.79 18.18 -14.66
CA MET A 393 -6.77 17.13 -14.73
C MET A 393 -7.39 15.74 -14.54
N TYR A 394 -8.26 15.54 -13.56
CA TYR A 394 -8.93 14.25 -13.35
C TYR A 394 -9.76 13.81 -14.56
N LYS A 395 -10.48 14.73 -15.22
CA LYS A 395 -11.24 14.42 -16.44
C LYS A 395 -10.31 14.00 -17.57
N GLU A 396 -9.24 14.75 -17.79
CA GLU A 396 -8.27 14.48 -18.86
C GLU A 396 -7.60 13.11 -18.67
N ILE A 397 -7.02 12.85 -17.49
CA ILE A 397 -6.31 11.60 -17.24
C ILE A 397 -7.24 10.38 -17.25
N SER A 398 -8.52 10.56 -16.88
CA SER A 398 -9.46 9.44 -16.87
C SER A 398 -9.65 8.86 -18.27
N VAL A 399 -9.77 9.72 -19.28
CA VAL A 399 -9.87 9.31 -20.69
C VAL A 399 -8.60 8.57 -21.13
N LEU A 400 -7.42 9.15 -20.86
CA LEU A 400 -6.14 8.54 -21.23
C LEU A 400 -5.94 7.16 -20.60
N ILE A 401 -6.31 7.03 -19.32
CA ILE A 401 -6.23 5.77 -18.59
C ILE A 401 -7.20 4.74 -19.19
N GLU A 402 -8.46 5.10 -19.40
CA GLU A 402 -9.45 4.19 -19.99
C GLU A 402 -9.00 3.67 -21.36
N GLU A 403 -8.56 4.56 -22.25
CA GLU A 403 -8.02 4.20 -23.56
C GLU A 403 -6.78 3.30 -23.48
N ALA A 404 -5.92 3.47 -22.47
CA ALA A 404 -4.77 2.60 -22.28
C ALA A 404 -5.17 1.17 -21.90
N TYR A 405 -6.12 1.02 -20.97
CA TYR A 405 -6.62 -0.30 -20.58
C TYR A 405 -7.42 -0.99 -21.68
N ASP A 406 -8.18 -0.25 -22.48
CA ASP A 406 -8.96 -0.82 -23.59
C ASP A 406 -8.05 -1.41 -24.69
N ARG A 407 -6.77 -1.03 -24.71
CA ARG A 407 -5.74 -1.57 -25.60
C ARG A 407 -4.97 -2.77 -25.03
N LEU A 408 -5.27 -3.27 -23.82
CA LEU A 408 -4.57 -4.35 -23.11
C LEU A 408 -5.40 -5.65 -23.03
#